data_AF-A0A7C9AC71-F1
#
_entry.id   AF-A0A7C9AC71-F1
#
_cell.length_a   1.000
_cell.length_b   1.000
_cell.length_c   1.000
_cell.angle_alpha   90.00
_cell.angle_beta   90.00
_cell.angle_gamma   90.00
#
_symmetry.space_group_name_H-M   'P 1'
#
loop_
_entity.id
_entity.type
_entity.pdbx_description
1 polymer ?
#
loop_
_entity_poly.entity_id
_entity_poly.type
_entity_poly.pdbx_seq_one_letter_code
_entity_poly.pdbx_strand_id
1 'polypeptide(L)'
;LSLEESLKWSSVLLPWACGKFSSENTRSSATKILSYILEDFGPCSVPISQAWLTILLNEVLGSSKTPAKGNTQPKHDKVKTQVDQSNIQSAVQITNLLANSVVNLAGKQLGIAADYDGTFPLADLLSQEPFAAPHKVLNKDKNPKSNAADAAVATLKGIKALAEICTEDLVNLNKIADFGVLCLLRRFLMGDDYENLAAIEAYDASRAREAQEHKTNVVEESTVNANDPSKVRIPPSGHIRRHAARLLTILSSLPKVRKVIVADKDWCTWLEECANGKIPGCNDLKLRSYARATLLNVLCNEEGDSDSQKSNGSGTATINENRVCPRYDDLIFLINPESSHWQCPEKLGSRNSKKNSTAADDGDSSSSGEVFESNSESEPPPIDVIFVHGLRGGPFKSWRISEDKSSTKSGLVEKIDQEAGKRGTFWPGEWLSADFPHARLFTLKYKTNLTRWSGASLPLQEVSSMLLEKLVAADIGSRPVVFVTHSMGGLVVKQLLHQAKAENLDNLVNNTIGVVFYSCPHFGSKLADVPWRMGLVLRPAPTVSDGPLF
;
A
#
# COMPACT_ATOMS: atom_id res chain seq x y z
N LEU A 1 14.73 10.08 26.79
CA LEU A 1 14.20 11.46 26.88
C LEU A 1 12.82 11.37 27.48
N SER A 2 12.36 12.38 28.22
CA SER A 2 10.94 12.47 28.58
C SER A 2 10.08 12.68 27.33
N LEU A 3 8.75 12.48 27.42
CA LEU A 3 7.83 12.78 26.32
C LEU A 3 7.96 14.26 25.91
N GLU A 4 8.01 15.17 26.89
CA GLU A 4 8.11 16.61 26.66
C GLU A 4 9.40 16.99 25.91
N GLU A 5 10.54 16.45 26.34
CA GLU A 5 11.81 16.65 25.63
C GLU A 5 11.77 16.06 24.23
N SER A 6 11.19 14.87 24.06
CA SER A 6 11.09 14.21 22.75
C SER A 6 10.23 15.03 21.77
N LEU A 7 9.15 15.64 22.27
CA LEU A 7 8.33 16.59 21.51
C LEU A 7 9.13 17.84 21.14
N LYS A 8 9.89 18.44 22.07
CA LYS A 8 10.75 19.61 21.78
C LYS A 8 11.79 19.31 20.71
N TRP A 9 12.49 18.18 20.84
CA TRP A 9 13.52 17.75 19.89
C TRP A 9 12.96 17.42 18.50
N SER A 10 11.67 17.09 18.37
CA SER A 10 11.06 16.79 17.07
C SER A 10 11.19 17.95 16.06
N SER A 11 11.21 19.20 16.54
CA SER A 11 11.41 20.42 15.74
C SER A 11 12.79 20.51 15.06
N VAL A 12 13.79 19.80 15.60
CA VAL A 12 15.16 19.72 15.08
C VAL A 12 15.36 18.42 14.31
N LEU A 13 14.90 17.30 14.88
CA LEU A 13 15.08 15.97 14.33
C LEU A 13 14.37 15.79 12.99
N LEU A 14 13.15 16.31 12.83
CA LEU A 14 12.40 16.17 11.58
C LEU A 14 13.07 16.91 10.40
N PRO A 15 13.50 18.17 10.54
CA PRO A 15 14.34 18.82 9.53
C PRO A 15 15.66 18.08 9.26
N TRP A 16 16.28 17.47 10.26
CA TRP A 16 17.51 16.69 10.04
C TRP A 16 17.25 15.41 9.25
N ALA A 17 16.14 14.72 9.53
CA ALA A 17 15.72 13.52 8.80
C ALA A 17 15.32 13.82 7.35
N CYS A 18 14.62 14.94 7.10
CA CYS A 18 14.08 15.28 5.77
C CYS A 18 14.88 16.37 5.03
N GLY A 19 15.99 16.86 5.58
CA GLY A 19 16.69 18.04 5.11
C GLY A 19 17.60 17.80 3.89
N LYS A 20 17.52 18.73 2.92
CA LYS A 20 18.36 18.76 1.71
C LYS A 20 19.87 18.94 2.00
N PHE A 21 20.21 19.53 3.15
CA PHE A 21 21.59 19.84 3.55
C PHE A 21 22.12 18.96 4.70
N SER A 22 21.35 17.97 5.14
CA SER A 22 21.79 17.03 6.18
C SER A 22 22.83 16.06 5.62
N SER A 23 23.92 15.84 6.36
CA SER A 23 24.83 14.73 6.08
C SER A 23 24.08 13.39 6.24
N GLU A 24 24.55 12.33 5.56
CA GLU A 24 23.95 11.00 5.67
C GLU A 24 23.93 10.49 7.13
N ASN A 25 25.02 10.73 7.87
CA ASN A 25 25.14 10.36 9.29
C ASN A 25 24.14 11.12 10.17
N THR A 26 23.98 12.42 9.92
CA THR A 26 22.99 13.26 10.63
C THR A 26 21.58 12.75 10.38
N ARG A 27 21.26 12.44 9.12
CA ARG A 27 19.96 11.92 8.72
C ARG A 27 19.68 10.58 9.40
N SER A 28 20.60 9.63 9.28
CA SER A 28 20.49 8.29 9.89
C SER A 28 20.30 8.38 11.41
N SER A 29 21.06 9.23 12.09
CA SER A 29 20.95 9.44 13.54
C SER A 29 19.59 10.03 13.92
N ALA A 30 19.13 11.06 13.20
CA ALA A 30 17.83 11.69 13.45
C ALA A 30 16.67 10.71 13.22
N THR A 31 16.70 9.97 12.10
CA THR A 31 15.72 8.92 11.79
C THR A 31 15.66 7.85 12.88
N LYS A 32 16.82 7.41 13.39
CA LYS A 32 16.90 6.41 14.47
C LYS A 32 16.32 6.93 15.78
N ILE A 33 16.65 8.16 16.18
CA ILE A 33 16.09 8.79 17.40
C ILE A 33 14.57 8.95 17.26
N LEU A 34 14.09 9.44 16.11
CA LEU A 34 12.66 9.55 15.85
C LEU A 34 11.96 8.19 15.92
N SER A 35 12.56 7.12 15.38
CA SER A 35 12.01 5.77 15.49
C SER A 35 11.79 5.35 16.94
N TYR A 36 12.78 5.55 17.82
CA TYR A 36 12.64 5.26 19.25
C TYR A 36 11.55 6.11 19.91
N ILE A 37 11.43 7.39 19.56
CA ILE A 37 10.35 8.26 20.07
C ILE A 37 8.97 7.69 19.69
N LEU A 38 8.80 7.22 18.45
CA LEU A 38 7.52 6.62 18.03
C LEU A 38 7.24 5.30 18.76
N GLU A 39 8.27 4.50 19.04
CA GLU A 39 8.16 3.22 19.74
C GLU A 39 7.84 3.41 21.24
N ASP A 40 8.57 4.30 21.92
CA ASP A 40 8.47 4.51 23.37
C ASP A 40 7.16 5.19 23.78
N PHE A 41 6.66 6.12 22.96
CA PHE A 41 5.51 6.97 23.32
C PHE A 41 4.20 6.61 22.58
N GLY A 42 4.25 5.70 21.61
CA GLY A 42 3.09 5.17 20.89
C GLY A 42 2.05 6.22 20.51
N PRO A 43 0.79 6.16 21.02
CA PRO A 43 -0.29 7.08 20.63
C PRO A 43 0.03 8.57 20.90
N CYS A 44 0.86 8.89 21.91
CA CYS A 44 1.26 10.27 22.19
C CYS A 44 2.17 10.85 21.10
N SER A 45 2.85 10.00 20.33
CA SER A 45 3.76 10.39 19.25
C SER A 45 3.07 10.56 17.89
N VAL A 46 1.76 10.32 17.78
CA VAL A 46 0.98 10.45 16.54
C VAL A 46 1.21 11.81 15.84
N PRO A 47 1.23 12.96 16.53
CA PRO A 47 1.53 14.25 15.90
C PRO A 47 2.90 14.27 15.21
N ILE A 48 3.92 13.63 15.79
CA ILE A 48 5.27 13.54 15.22
C ILE A 48 5.24 12.67 13.95
N SER A 49 4.59 11.51 14.00
CA SER A 49 4.47 10.62 12.83
C SER A 49 3.73 11.30 11.66
N GLN A 50 2.67 12.06 11.94
CA GLN A 50 1.93 12.83 10.95
C GLN A 50 2.75 14.01 10.42
N ALA A 51 3.48 14.71 11.30
CA ALA A 51 4.37 15.79 10.89
C ALA A 51 5.46 15.28 9.94
N TRP A 52 6.08 14.14 10.26
CA TRP A 52 7.06 13.50 9.40
C TRP A 52 6.49 13.15 8.02
N LEU A 53 5.32 12.51 7.98
CA LEU A 53 4.63 12.21 6.73
C LEU A 53 4.29 13.48 5.93
N THR A 54 3.89 14.55 6.61
CA THR A 54 3.58 15.84 5.97
C THR A 54 4.82 16.45 5.32
N ILE A 55 5.97 16.44 6.03
CA ILE A 55 7.24 16.96 5.51
C ILE A 55 7.71 16.11 4.33
N LEU A 56 7.63 14.78 4.40
CA LEU A 56 7.95 13.89 3.27
C LEU A 56 7.13 14.24 2.03
N LEU A 57 5.81 14.39 2.18
CA LEU A 57 4.92 14.72 1.06
C LEU A 57 5.24 16.10 0.48
N ASN A 58 5.49 17.09 1.33
CA ASN A 58 5.86 18.44 0.92
C ASN A 58 7.21 18.47 0.17
N GLU A 59 8.19 17.67 0.60
CA GLU A 59 9.51 17.55 -0.04
C GLU A 59 9.45 16.90 -1.42
N VAL A 60 8.60 15.89 -1.61
CA VAL A 60 8.35 15.29 -2.93
C VAL A 60 7.67 16.32 -3.84
N LEU A 61 6.65 17.02 -3.34
CA LEU A 61 5.95 18.07 -4.09
C LEU A 61 6.88 19.24 -4.47
N GLY A 62 7.79 19.63 -3.59
CA GLY A 62 8.81 20.65 -3.90
C GLY A 62 9.72 20.26 -5.06
N SER A 63 10.05 18.97 -5.17
CA SER A 63 10.91 18.43 -6.24
C SER A 63 10.17 18.37 -7.59
N SER A 64 8.85 18.20 -7.57
CA SER A 64 8.01 18.15 -8.78
C SER A 64 7.76 19.51 -9.46
N LYS A 65 8.11 20.63 -8.82
CA LYS A 65 7.88 21.99 -9.35
C LYS A 65 8.95 22.51 -10.33
N THR A 66 10.03 21.76 -10.56
CA THR A 66 11.06 22.12 -11.55
C THR A 66 10.77 21.45 -12.90
N PRO A 67 10.30 22.17 -13.93
CA PRO A 67 10.09 21.58 -15.25
C PRO A 67 11.43 21.34 -15.95
N ALA A 68 11.66 20.11 -16.42
CA ALA A 68 12.70 19.83 -17.39
C ALA A 68 12.38 20.58 -18.70
N LYS A 69 13.23 21.55 -19.08
CA LYS A 69 13.19 22.18 -20.40
C LYS A 69 13.64 21.14 -21.43
N GLY A 70 12.73 20.64 -22.27
CA GLY A 70 13.14 19.82 -23.42
C GLY A 70 12.02 19.12 -24.18
N ASN A 71 11.73 19.67 -25.36
CA ASN A 71 11.17 19.04 -26.56
C ASN A 71 9.70 18.61 -26.66
N THR A 72 9.24 18.78 -27.91
CA THR A 72 7.92 18.61 -28.51
C THR A 72 7.27 17.26 -28.15
N GLN A 73 6.25 17.28 -27.29
CA GLN A 73 5.56 16.07 -26.83
C GLN A 73 4.52 15.56 -27.85
N PRO A 74 4.48 14.24 -28.13
CA PRO A 74 3.42 13.61 -28.91
C PRO A 74 2.05 13.68 -28.19
N LYS A 75 0.95 13.60 -28.94
CA LYS A 75 -0.43 13.75 -28.41
C LYS A 75 -0.79 12.76 -27.28
N HIS A 76 -0.11 11.61 -27.21
CA HIS A 76 -0.38 10.52 -26.26
C HIS A 76 0.15 10.80 -24.84
N ASP A 77 1.27 11.53 -24.67
CA ASP A 77 1.81 11.92 -23.35
C ASP A 77 0.93 12.89 -22.58
N LYS A 78 -0.04 13.53 -23.24
CA LYS A 78 -0.90 14.54 -22.64
C LYS A 78 -1.83 13.96 -21.57
N VAL A 79 -2.28 12.71 -21.72
CA VAL A 79 -3.23 12.09 -20.77
C VAL A 79 -2.50 11.66 -19.50
N LYS A 80 -1.34 11.00 -19.63
CA LYS A 80 -0.45 10.68 -18.51
C LYS A 80 -0.08 11.94 -17.72
N THR A 81 0.39 12.98 -18.42
CA THR A 81 0.72 14.27 -17.81
C THR A 81 -0.48 14.92 -17.09
N GLN A 82 -1.71 14.79 -17.60
CA GLN A 82 -2.92 15.28 -16.93
C GLN A 82 -3.25 14.50 -15.66
N VAL A 83 -3.07 13.17 -15.67
CA VAL A 83 -3.25 12.32 -14.48
C VAL A 83 -2.23 12.70 -13.41
N ASP A 84 -0.96 12.87 -13.80
CA ASP A 84 0.11 13.26 -12.88
C ASP A 84 -0.14 14.64 -12.29
N GLN A 85 -0.55 15.62 -13.10
CA GLN A 85 -0.92 16.94 -12.63
C GLN A 85 -2.11 16.89 -11.65
N SER A 86 -3.11 16.04 -11.91
CA SER A 86 -4.24 15.84 -11.00
C SER A 86 -3.81 15.19 -9.67
N ASN A 87 -2.90 14.21 -9.72
CA ASN A 87 -2.35 13.57 -8.52
C ASN A 87 -1.55 14.59 -7.69
N ILE A 88 -0.74 15.43 -8.33
CA ILE A 88 0.03 16.51 -7.67
C ILE A 88 -0.92 17.51 -7.00
N GLN A 89 -1.98 17.96 -7.68
CA GLN A 89 -2.97 18.88 -7.09
C GLN A 89 -3.67 18.26 -5.88
N SER A 90 -4.04 16.98 -5.97
CA SER A 90 -4.64 16.25 -4.83
C SER A 90 -3.65 16.12 -3.67
N ALA A 91 -2.38 15.82 -3.95
CA ALA A 91 -1.33 15.70 -2.94
C ALA A 91 -1.06 17.04 -2.22
N VAL A 92 -1.12 18.19 -2.91
CA VAL A 92 -1.04 19.52 -2.28
C VAL A 92 -2.20 19.73 -1.28
N GLN A 93 -3.43 19.40 -1.67
CA GLN A 93 -4.59 19.50 -0.78
C GLN A 93 -4.46 18.57 0.44
N ILE A 94 -3.93 17.35 0.23
CA ILE A 94 -3.71 16.37 1.29
C ILE A 94 -2.58 16.82 2.23
N THR A 95 -1.55 17.48 1.73
CA THR A 95 -0.47 18.07 2.56
C THR A 95 -1.05 19.11 3.52
N ASN A 96 -1.93 19.99 3.03
CA ASN A 96 -2.61 20.97 3.89
C ASN A 96 -3.54 20.29 4.90
N LEU A 97 -4.25 19.23 4.50
CA LEU A 97 -5.10 18.45 5.42
C LEU A 97 -4.27 17.83 6.56
N LEU A 98 -3.12 17.23 6.23
CA LEU A 98 -2.21 16.67 7.21
C LEU A 98 -1.65 17.75 8.15
N ALA A 99 -1.21 18.89 7.61
CA ALA A 99 -0.69 19.98 8.42
C ALA A 99 -1.73 20.50 9.43
N ASN A 100 -2.99 20.63 9.02
CA ASN A 100 -4.10 20.96 9.91
C ASN A 100 -4.35 19.86 10.96
N SER A 101 -4.27 18.58 10.57
CA SER A 101 -4.40 17.44 11.49
C SER A 101 -3.33 17.47 12.59
N VAL A 102 -2.07 17.68 12.22
CA VAL A 102 -0.93 17.79 13.15
C VAL A 102 -1.17 18.91 14.16
N VAL A 103 -1.51 20.11 13.68
CA VAL A 103 -1.77 21.28 14.53
C VAL A 103 -2.94 21.02 15.48
N ASN A 104 -4.03 20.41 15.00
CA ASN A 104 -5.18 20.11 15.84
C ASN A 104 -4.89 19.03 16.91
N LEU A 105 -4.13 17.98 16.57
CA LEU A 105 -3.75 16.95 17.55
C LEU A 105 -2.81 17.52 18.61
N ALA A 106 -1.80 18.29 18.18
CA ALA A 106 -0.88 18.96 19.09
C ALA A 106 -1.62 19.97 19.99
N GLY A 107 -2.61 20.68 19.44
CA GLY A 107 -3.51 21.56 20.17
C GLY A 107 -4.53 20.84 21.08
N LYS A 108 -4.82 19.56 20.87
CA LYS A 108 -5.63 18.77 21.82
C LYS A 108 -4.82 18.31 23.02
N GLN A 109 -3.56 17.91 22.79
CA GLN A 109 -2.62 17.61 23.87
C GLN A 109 -2.39 18.83 24.79
N LEU A 110 -2.64 20.06 24.29
CA LEU A 110 -2.67 21.34 25.04
C LEU A 110 -3.77 21.42 26.12
N GLY A 111 -4.95 20.82 25.88
CA GLY A 111 -6.10 20.92 26.79
C GLY A 111 -5.90 20.21 28.14
N ILE A 112 -4.83 19.43 28.27
CA ILE A 112 -4.41 18.73 29.49
C ILE A 112 -3.29 19.50 30.22
N ALA A 113 -2.64 20.48 29.57
CA ALA A 113 -1.42 21.14 30.06
C ALA A 113 -1.57 22.64 30.40
N ALA A 114 -2.76 23.23 30.27
CA ALA A 114 -2.98 24.68 30.37
C ALA A 114 -2.85 25.30 31.79
N ASP A 115 -2.41 24.54 32.79
CA ASP A 115 -2.28 25.04 34.17
C ASP A 115 -0.84 25.36 34.63
N TYR A 116 0.17 25.25 33.78
CA TYR A 116 1.54 25.66 34.15
C TYR A 116 2.22 26.46 33.04
N ASP A 117 2.98 27.47 33.46
CA ASP A 117 3.73 28.52 32.75
C ASP A 117 4.83 28.00 31.77
N GLY A 118 4.58 26.87 31.08
CA GLY A 118 5.53 26.11 30.28
C GLY A 118 5.42 26.39 28.78
N THR A 119 6.57 26.54 28.12
CA THR A 119 6.70 26.60 26.66
C THR A 119 6.12 25.34 26.00
N PHE A 120 5.17 25.51 25.07
CA PHE A 120 4.49 24.43 24.36
C PHE A 120 5.50 23.51 23.63
N PRO A 121 5.58 22.20 23.95
CA PRO A 121 6.67 21.33 23.48
C PRO A 121 6.79 21.20 21.96
N LEU A 122 5.69 21.37 21.22
CA LEU A 122 5.68 21.35 19.75
C LEU A 122 5.67 22.75 19.12
N ALA A 123 5.79 23.84 19.89
CA ALA A 123 5.68 25.21 19.39
C ALA A 123 6.63 25.50 18.24
N ASP A 124 7.88 25.09 18.42
CA ASP A 124 8.94 25.32 17.45
C ASP A 124 8.68 24.54 16.16
N LEU A 125 8.15 23.31 16.26
CA LEU A 125 7.76 22.52 15.09
C LEU A 125 6.56 23.15 14.37
N LEU A 126 5.51 23.53 15.11
CA LEU A 126 4.29 24.11 14.51
C LEU A 126 4.54 25.51 13.91
N SER A 127 5.63 26.17 14.28
CA SER A 127 6.03 27.46 13.72
C SER A 127 6.79 27.33 12.39
N GLN A 128 7.16 26.12 11.98
CA GLN A 128 7.82 25.84 10.70
C GLN A 128 6.79 25.54 9.60
N GLU A 129 7.15 25.79 8.33
CA GLU A 129 6.35 25.32 7.19
C GLU A 129 6.40 23.79 7.09
N PRO A 130 5.29 23.09 6.76
CA PRO A 130 4.00 23.62 6.31
C PRO A 130 2.95 23.86 7.43
N PHE A 131 3.36 23.88 8.70
CA PHE A 131 2.44 23.96 9.86
C PHE A 131 2.13 25.39 10.31
N ALA A 132 3.01 26.35 9.99
CA ALA A 132 2.94 27.73 10.47
C ALA A 132 1.60 28.42 10.19
N ALA A 133 1.03 28.24 8.98
CA ALA A 133 -0.23 28.85 8.62
C ALA A 133 -1.43 28.26 9.40
N PRO A 134 -1.66 26.93 9.44
CA PRO A 134 -2.64 26.31 10.32
C PRO A 134 -2.49 26.66 11.80
N HIS A 135 -1.26 26.73 12.31
CA HIS A 135 -0.97 27.06 13.71
C HIS A 135 -1.45 28.48 14.10
N LYS A 136 -1.26 29.46 13.21
CA LYS A 136 -1.79 30.83 13.41
C LYS A 136 -3.32 30.88 13.45
N VAL A 137 -4.00 29.98 12.75
CA VAL A 137 -5.47 29.90 12.76
C VAL A 137 -5.96 29.27 14.06
N LEU A 138 -5.31 28.21 14.54
CA LEU A 138 -5.67 27.54 15.79
C LEU A 138 -5.68 28.51 16.99
N ASN A 139 -4.71 29.41 17.08
CA ASN A 139 -4.66 30.42 18.17
C ASN A 139 -5.89 31.35 18.22
N LYS A 140 -6.72 31.38 17.17
CA LYS A 140 -7.97 32.16 17.11
C LYS A 140 -9.20 31.32 17.48
N ASP A 141 -9.18 30.01 17.23
CA ASP A 141 -10.30 29.08 17.47
C ASP A 141 -10.07 28.30 18.77
N LYS A 142 -10.86 28.61 19.81
CA LYS A 142 -10.65 28.08 21.17
C LYS A 142 -10.86 26.56 21.36
N ASN A 143 -11.28 25.79 20.35
CA ASN A 143 -11.51 24.35 20.50
C ASN A 143 -11.28 23.54 19.21
N PRO A 144 -10.18 22.79 19.07
CA PRO A 144 -9.94 21.91 17.93
C PRO A 144 -10.86 20.68 17.94
N LYS A 145 -11.59 20.46 16.84
CA LYS A 145 -12.57 19.36 16.66
C LYS A 145 -12.02 18.19 15.83
N SER A 146 -10.75 17.80 15.96
CA SER A 146 -10.20 16.65 15.21
C SER A 146 -10.02 15.46 16.12
N ASN A 147 -10.73 14.35 15.90
CA ASN A 147 -10.59 13.13 16.69
C ASN A 147 -9.58 12.13 16.08
N ALA A 148 -9.28 11.05 16.78
CA ALA A 148 -8.33 10.01 16.35
C ALA A 148 -8.71 9.43 14.97
N ALA A 149 -10.01 9.30 14.69
CA ALA A 149 -10.47 8.83 13.38
C ALA A 149 -10.20 9.84 12.26
N ASP A 150 -10.40 11.15 12.50
CA ASP A 150 -10.08 12.19 11.52
C ASP A 150 -8.57 12.24 11.25
N ALA A 151 -7.75 12.12 12.28
CA ALA A 151 -6.30 12.00 12.16
C ALA A 151 -5.90 10.78 11.33
N ALA A 152 -6.46 9.61 11.64
CA ALA A 152 -6.23 8.38 10.89
C ALA A 152 -6.64 8.51 9.41
N VAL A 153 -7.76 9.20 9.10
CA VAL A 153 -8.18 9.50 7.73
C VAL A 153 -7.17 10.42 7.02
N ALA A 154 -6.64 11.42 7.69
CA ALA A 154 -5.62 12.30 7.13
C ALA A 154 -4.33 11.52 6.81
N THR A 155 -3.86 10.68 7.74
CA THR A 155 -2.69 9.80 7.56
C THR A 155 -2.88 8.83 6.40
N LEU A 156 -4.04 8.17 6.34
CA LEU A 156 -4.43 7.28 5.23
C LEU A 156 -4.32 8.01 3.87
N LYS A 157 -4.90 9.22 3.78
CA LYS A 157 -4.83 10.03 2.56
C LYS A 157 -3.39 10.43 2.23
N GLY A 158 -2.59 10.77 3.24
CA GLY A 158 -1.16 11.07 3.13
C GLY A 158 -0.35 9.95 2.50
N ILE A 159 -0.45 8.74 3.05
CA ILE A 159 0.26 7.56 2.54
C ILE A 159 -0.19 7.25 1.11
N LYS A 160 -1.49 7.35 0.83
CA LYS A 160 -2.04 7.15 -0.51
C LYS A 160 -1.48 8.15 -1.52
N ALA A 161 -1.47 9.44 -1.18
CA ALA A 161 -0.92 10.50 -2.03
C ALA A 161 0.57 10.28 -2.30
N LEU A 162 1.34 9.96 -1.26
CA LEU A 162 2.78 9.68 -1.36
C LEU A 162 3.04 8.50 -2.31
N ALA A 163 2.28 7.42 -2.18
CA ALA A 163 2.39 6.29 -3.10
C ALA A 163 2.04 6.69 -4.54
N GLU A 164 0.95 7.43 -4.76
CA GLU A 164 0.52 7.85 -6.11
C GLU A 164 1.53 8.74 -6.83
N ILE A 165 2.20 9.65 -6.13
CA ILE A 165 3.19 10.55 -6.75
C ILE A 165 4.58 9.89 -6.91
N CYS A 166 4.89 8.83 -6.18
CA CYS A 166 6.20 8.17 -6.23
C CYS A 166 6.25 6.87 -7.06
N THR A 167 5.11 6.25 -7.39
CA THR A 167 5.08 4.87 -7.96
C THR A 167 5.99 4.67 -9.19
N GLU A 168 6.18 5.69 -10.02
CA GLU A 168 6.99 5.61 -11.26
C GLU A 168 8.27 6.48 -11.24
N ASP A 169 8.61 7.09 -10.10
CA ASP A 169 9.74 7.99 -9.98
C ASP A 169 10.78 7.44 -9.00
N LEU A 170 11.81 6.80 -9.54
CA LEU A 170 12.91 6.22 -8.77
C LEU A 170 13.69 7.27 -7.96
N VAL A 171 13.75 8.52 -8.39
CA VAL A 171 14.42 9.60 -7.65
C VAL A 171 13.61 9.92 -6.40
N ASN A 172 12.30 10.11 -6.55
CA ASN A 172 11.42 10.35 -5.42
C ASN A 172 11.35 9.14 -4.47
N LEU A 173 11.31 7.90 -4.98
CA LEU A 173 11.36 6.69 -4.16
C LEU A 173 12.66 6.60 -3.34
N ASN A 174 13.81 6.87 -3.95
CA ASN A 174 15.08 6.91 -3.23
C ASN A 174 15.08 8.01 -2.17
N LYS A 175 14.58 9.21 -2.51
CA LYS A 175 14.51 10.36 -1.61
C LYS A 175 13.67 10.06 -0.37
N ILE A 176 12.46 9.53 -0.52
CA ILE A 176 11.61 9.22 0.65
C ILE A 176 12.18 8.08 1.51
N ALA A 177 12.87 7.11 0.89
CA ALA A 177 13.58 6.06 1.61
C ALA A 177 14.71 6.65 2.48
N ASP A 178 15.50 7.58 1.92
CA ASP A 178 16.57 8.25 2.68
C ASP A 178 16.00 9.10 3.81
N PHE A 179 14.84 9.72 3.60
CA PHE A 179 14.16 10.55 4.60
C PHE A 179 13.41 9.75 5.68
N GLY A 180 13.61 8.43 5.72
CA GLY A 180 13.15 7.55 6.80
C GLY A 180 11.69 7.12 6.73
N VAL A 181 11.07 7.13 5.54
CA VAL A 181 9.69 6.64 5.36
C VAL A 181 9.50 5.20 5.87
N LEU A 182 10.55 4.37 5.86
CA LEU A 182 10.49 2.99 6.35
C LEU A 182 10.15 2.91 7.84
N CYS A 183 10.62 3.85 8.67
CA CYS A 183 10.28 3.90 10.09
C CYS A 183 8.77 4.12 10.28
N LEU A 184 8.19 5.05 9.49
CA LEU A 184 6.76 5.30 9.50
C LEU A 184 5.96 4.10 9.01
N LEU A 185 6.38 3.47 7.91
CA LEU A 185 5.69 2.30 7.36
C LEU A 185 5.71 1.12 8.32
N ARG A 186 6.86 0.84 8.96
CA ARG A 186 6.97 -0.17 9.99
C ARG A 186 5.97 0.08 11.13
N ARG A 187 5.93 1.32 11.65
CA ARG A 187 4.98 1.69 12.72
C ARG A 187 3.52 1.61 12.27
N PHE A 188 3.18 2.08 11.07
CA PHE A 188 1.81 2.02 10.55
C PHE A 188 1.31 0.59 10.27
N LEU A 189 2.21 -0.34 9.99
CA LEU A 189 1.88 -1.74 9.79
C LEU A 189 1.70 -2.48 11.11
N MET A 190 2.70 -2.39 11.98
CA MET A 190 2.80 -3.20 13.19
C MET A 190 2.14 -2.56 14.42
N GLY A 191 2.04 -1.23 14.44
CA GLY A 191 1.46 -0.47 15.55
C GLY A 191 -0.07 -0.36 15.48
N ASP A 192 -0.63 0.07 16.60
CA ASP A 192 -2.04 0.29 16.88
C ASP A 192 -2.29 1.71 17.45
N ASP A 193 -1.42 2.66 17.08
CA ASP A 193 -1.41 4.02 17.63
C ASP A 193 -2.75 4.75 17.51
N TYR A 194 -3.43 4.61 16.37
CA TYR A 194 -4.70 5.28 16.13
C TYR A 194 -5.84 4.60 16.90
N GLU A 195 -5.84 3.26 16.96
CA GLU A 195 -6.78 2.49 17.79
C GLU A 195 -6.63 2.86 19.27
N ASN A 196 -5.40 2.90 19.78
CA ASN A 196 -5.11 3.31 21.15
C ASN A 196 -5.48 4.77 21.40
N LEU A 197 -5.19 5.68 20.47
CA LEU A 197 -5.60 7.07 20.59
C LEU A 197 -7.13 7.22 20.63
N ALA A 198 -7.86 6.45 19.82
CA ALA A 198 -9.33 6.44 19.85
C ALA A 198 -9.88 5.85 21.15
N ALA A 199 -9.23 4.82 21.71
CA ALA A 199 -9.60 4.26 23.01
C ALA A 199 -9.39 5.25 24.15
N ILE A 200 -8.27 5.99 24.14
CA ILE A 200 -8.00 7.09 25.08
C ILE A 200 -9.09 8.16 24.97
N GLU A 201 -9.41 8.61 23.74
CA GLU A 201 -10.47 9.60 23.52
C GLU A 201 -11.85 9.11 24.02
N ALA A 202 -12.17 7.82 23.83
CA ALA A 202 -13.41 7.24 24.34
C ALA A 202 -13.45 7.20 25.86
N TYR A 203 -12.33 6.82 26.49
CA TYR A 203 -12.20 6.79 27.94
C TYR A 203 -12.37 8.18 28.55
N ASP A 204 -11.68 9.19 27.99
CA ASP A 204 -11.77 10.59 28.44
C ASP A 204 -13.19 11.15 28.28
N ALA A 205 -13.88 10.82 27.18
CA ALA A 205 -15.27 11.21 26.96
C ALA A 205 -16.22 10.57 27.99
N SER A 206 -16.00 9.30 28.36
CA SER A 206 -16.80 8.63 29.40
C SER A 206 -16.60 9.28 30.76
N ARG A 207 -15.34 9.54 31.15
CA ARG A 207 -14.97 10.23 32.40
C ARG A 207 -15.58 11.62 32.50
N ALA A 208 -15.56 12.39 31.41
CA ALA A 208 -16.18 13.71 31.37
C ALA A 208 -17.69 13.64 31.60
N ARG A 209 -18.36 12.60 31.05
CA ARG A 209 -19.80 12.36 31.25
C ARG A 209 -20.13 12.00 32.70
N GLU A 210 -19.38 11.08 33.31
CA GLU A 210 -19.54 10.71 34.73
C GLU A 210 -19.35 11.92 35.66
N ALA A 211 -18.33 12.74 35.41
CA ALA A 211 -18.09 13.96 36.19
C ALA A 211 -19.22 15.01 36.05
N GLN A 212 -19.94 15.00 34.93
CA GLN A 212 -21.08 15.87 34.68
C GLN A 212 -22.35 15.32 35.35
N GLU A 213 -22.60 14.01 35.27
CA GLU A 213 -23.70 13.32 35.97
C GLU A 213 -23.59 13.50 37.48
N HIS A 214 -22.38 13.43 38.05
CA HIS A 214 -22.15 13.71 39.48
C HIS A 214 -22.33 15.19 39.88
N LYS A 215 -22.27 16.14 38.93
CA LYS A 215 -22.53 17.57 39.17
C LYS A 215 -24.00 17.93 39.01
N THR A 216 -24.76 17.19 38.20
CA THR A 216 -26.19 17.42 37.94
C THR A 216 -27.08 16.54 38.83
N ASN A 217 -27.06 16.79 40.14
CA ASN A 217 -28.18 16.43 41.04
C ASN A 217 -29.19 17.58 41.18
N VAL A 218 -29.17 18.55 40.25
CA VAL A 218 -30.19 19.59 40.10
C VAL A 218 -30.61 19.62 38.64
N VAL A 219 -31.93 19.51 38.43
CA VAL A 219 -32.61 19.45 37.14
C VAL A 219 -32.36 20.75 36.36
N GLU A 220 -31.68 20.67 35.23
CA GLU A 220 -31.91 21.60 34.11
C GLU A 220 -31.46 20.96 32.78
N GLU A 221 -32.39 20.94 31.82
CA GLU A 221 -32.20 20.46 30.47
C GLU A 221 -31.41 21.46 29.61
N SER A 222 -30.67 20.89 28.64
CA SER A 222 -30.17 21.49 27.39
C SER A 222 -28.89 22.34 27.42
N THR A 223 -27.77 21.67 27.15
CA THR A 223 -26.72 22.20 26.24
C THR A 223 -26.16 21.05 25.40
N VAL A 224 -26.11 21.25 24.08
CA VAL A 224 -25.60 20.26 23.11
C VAL A 224 -24.09 20.10 23.31
N ASN A 225 -23.66 19.04 24.00
CA ASN A 225 -22.26 18.85 24.37
C ASN A 225 -21.41 18.21 23.26
N ALA A 226 -20.18 18.73 23.13
CA ALA A 226 -19.18 18.29 22.15
C ALA A 226 -18.52 16.95 22.51
N ASN A 227 -18.73 16.45 23.73
CA ASN A 227 -18.11 15.24 24.28
C ASN A 227 -19.15 14.13 24.52
N ASP A 228 -19.85 13.75 23.45
CA ASP A 228 -20.74 12.59 23.49
C ASP A 228 -19.94 11.32 23.14
N PRO A 229 -19.84 10.31 24.04
CA PRO A 229 -19.12 9.07 23.77
C PRO A 229 -19.70 8.29 22.57
N SER A 230 -20.96 8.56 22.16
CA SER A 230 -21.56 7.98 20.95
C SER A 230 -20.94 8.50 19.63
N LYS A 231 -20.13 9.58 19.69
CA LYS A 231 -19.47 10.20 18.53
C LYS A 231 -18.05 9.68 18.28
N VAL A 232 -17.52 8.78 19.13
CA VAL A 232 -16.19 8.20 18.91
C VAL A 232 -16.26 7.27 17.70
N ARG A 233 -15.56 7.67 16.63
CA ARG A 233 -15.51 6.91 15.38
C ARG A 233 -14.34 5.93 15.43
N ILE A 234 -14.53 4.74 14.89
CA ILE A 234 -13.47 3.74 14.76
C ILE A 234 -12.47 4.23 13.69
N PRO A 235 -11.18 4.36 14.02
CA PRO A 235 -10.16 4.73 13.05
C PRO A 235 -10.07 3.72 11.91
N PRO A 236 -9.87 4.17 10.65
CA PRO A 236 -9.70 3.27 9.50
C PRO A 236 -8.31 2.61 9.46
N SER A 237 -7.81 2.06 10.57
CA SER A 237 -6.44 1.53 10.69
C SER A 237 -6.16 0.37 9.73
N GLY A 238 -7.14 -0.49 9.46
CA GLY A 238 -7.01 -1.52 8.42
C GLY A 238 -6.73 -0.93 7.02
N HIS A 239 -7.27 0.26 6.71
CA HIS A 239 -6.95 0.95 5.47
C HIS A 239 -5.56 1.61 5.51
N ILE A 240 -5.14 2.14 6.66
CA ILE A 240 -3.78 2.65 6.85
C ILE A 240 -2.77 1.52 6.57
N ARG A 241 -2.93 0.35 7.22
CA ARG A 241 -2.09 -0.83 7.00
C ARG A 241 -2.05 -1.24 5.53
N ARG A 242 -3.22 -1.31 4.86
CA ARG A 242 -3.30 -1.64 3.42
C ARG A 242 -2.47 -0.67 2.56
N HIS A 243 -2.60 0.65 2.78
CA HIS A 243 -1.88 1.64 1.99
C HIS A 243 -0.40 1.75 2.37
N ALA A 244 -0.04 1.50 3.63
CA ALA A 244 1.35 1.37 4.06
C ALA A 244 2.03 0.17 3.40
N ALA A 245 1.36 -0.99 3.37
CA ALA A 245 1.86 -2.20 2.72
C ALA A 245 2.00 -2.01 1.20
N ARG A 246 1.06 -1.29 0.57
CA ARG A 246 1.17 -0.88 -0.82
C ARG A 246 2.45 -0.07 -1.08
N LEU A 247 2.69 0.98 -0.29
CA LEU A 247 3.89 1.82 -0.45
C LEU A 247 5.17 1.04 -0.18
N LEU A 248 5.16 0.13 0.82
CA LEU A 248 6.27 -0.76 1.10
C LEU A 248 6.57 -1.70 -0.09
N THR A 249 5.54 -2.24 -0.73
CA THR A 249 5.68 -3.07 -1.93
C THR A 249 6.35 -2.29 -3.05
N ILE A 250 5.94 -1.04 -3.31
CA ILE A 250 6.59 -0.17 -4.31
C ILE A 250 8.07 0.07 -3.96
N LEU A 251 8.35 0.39 -2.68
CA LEU A 251 9.71 0.65 -2.19
C LEU A 251 10.60 -0.59 -2.19
N SER A 252 10.04 -1.80 -2.08
CA SER A 252 10.79 -3.06 -2.11
C SER A 252 11.51 -3.31 -3.44
N SER A 253 11.17 -2.55 -4.49
CA SER A 253 11.94 -2.52 -5.74
C SER A 253 13.38 -2.01 -5.54
N LEU A 254 13.64 -1.18 -4.52
CA LEU A 254 14.94 -0.58 -4.25
C LEU A 254 15.85 -1.53 -3.44
N PRO A 255 17.10 -1.81 -3.89
CA PRO A 255 18.02 -2.70 -3.18
C PRO A 255 18.30 -2.31 -1.73
N LYS A 256 18.44 -1.00 -1.44
CA LYS A 256 18.66 -0.51 -0.08
C LYS A 256 17.49 -0.80 0.86
N VAL A 257 16.26 -0.74 0.35
CA VAL A 257 15.04 -1.05 1.12
C VAL A 257 14.97 -2.54 1.41
N ARG A 258 15.28 -3.39 0.43
CA ARG A 258 15.33 -4.86 0.62
C ARG A 258 16.26 -5.24 1.77
N LYS A 259 17.48 -4.67 1.80
CA LYS A 259 18.47 -4.92 2.87
C LYS A 259 17.94 -4.55 4.25
N VAL A 260 17.25 -3.40 4.38
CA VAL A 260 16.65 -2.96 5.65
C VAL A 260 15.54 -3.92 6.12
N ILE A 261 14.64 -4.33 5.22
CA ILE A 261 13.53 -5.23 5.57
C ILE A 261 14.08 -6.61 5.99
N VAL A 262 15.01 -7.18 5.21
CA VAL A 262 15.60 -8.50 5.50
C VAL A 262 16.37 -8.52 6.82
N ALA A 263 16.95 -7.38 7.23
CA ALA A 263 17.65 -7.27 8.51
C ALA A 263 16.68 -7.22 9.72
N ASP A 264 15.42 -6.84 9.51
CA ASP A 264 14.41 -6.72 10.57
C ASP A 264 13.55 -8.00 10.66
N LYS A 265 13.97 -8.91 11.53
CA LYS A 265 13.31 -10.22 11.71
C LYS A 265 11.85 -10.09 12.15
N ASP A 266 11.52 -9.11 12.99
CA ASP A 266 10.17 -8.91 13.49
C ASP A 266 9.27 -8.42 12.35
N TRP A 267 9.79 -7.54 11.49
CA TRP A 267 9.06 -7.05 10.33
C TRP A 267 8.82 -8.16 9.29
N CYS A 268 9.84 -8.97 8.99
CA CYS A 268 9.68 -10.14 8.14
C CYS A 268 8.65 -11.13 8.68
N THR A 269 8.70 -11.43 9.99
CA THR A 269 7.75 -12.33 10.66
C THR A 269 6.33 -11.77 10.56
N TRP A 270 6.15 -10.48 10.84
CA TRP A 270 4.86 -9.82 10.71
C TRP A 270 4.32 -9.87 9.27
N LEU A 271 5.16 -9.62 8.25
CA LEU A 271 4.74 -9.71 6.85
C LEU A 271 4.30 -11.13 6.48
N GLU A 272 4.99 -12.16 7.00
CA GLU A 272 4.68 -13.57 6.76
C GLU A 272 3.34 -13.94 7.41
N GLU A 273 3.14 -13.58 8.68
CA GLU A 273 1.88 -13.80 9.38
C GLU A 273 0.72 -13.04 8.75
N CYS A 274 0.96 -11.81 8.29
CA CYS A 274 -0.01 -10.99 7.58
C CYS A 274 -0.43 -11.66 6.27
N ALA A 275 0.52 -12.07 5.42
CA ALA A 275 0.25 -12.80 4.19
C ALA A 275 -0.60 -14.06 4.44
N ASN A 276 -0.26 -14.81 5.50
CA ASN A 276 -0.94 -16.03 5.90
C ASN A 276 -2.29 -15.80 6.61
N GLY A 277 -2.72 -14.55 6.80
CA GLY A 277 -4.00 -14.22 7.45
C GLY A 277 -4.02 -14.55 8.95
N LYS A 278 -2.85 -14.64 9.60
CA LYS A 278 -2.72 -14.98 11.03
C LYS A 278 -2.86 -13.78 11.96
N ILE A 279 -2.77 -12.55 11.42
CA ILE A 279 -2.85 -11.32 12.21
C ILE A 279 -4.31 -10.88 12.39
N PRO A 280 -4.82 -10.80 13.63
CA PRO A 280 -6.17 -10.34 13.91
C PRO A 280 -6.43 -8.94 13.33
N GLY A 281 -7.60 -8.75 12.72
CA GLY A 281 -7.98 -7.47 12.11
C GLY A 281 -7.31 -7.16 10.76
N CYS A 282 -6.41 -8.03 10.25
CA CYS A 282 -5.71 -7.86 8.97
C CYS A 282 -6.19 -8.83 7.87
N ASN A 283 -7.50 -9.06 7.77
CA ASN A 283 -8.09 -10.02 6.82
C ASN A 283 -8.28 -9.49 5.39
N ASP A 284 -7.78 -8.28 5.11
CA ASP A 284 -7.95 -7.65 3.80
C ASP A 284 -7.09 -8.33 2.72
N LEU A 285 -7.71 -8.84 1.66
CA LEU A 285 -7.01 -9.57 0.59
C LEU A 285 -5.89 -8.75 -0.08
N LYS A 286 -6.07 -7.42 -0.22
CA LYS A 286 -5.04 -6.55 -0.81
C LYS A 286 -3.83 -6.44 0.11
N LEU A 287 -4.06 -6.21 1.41
CA LEU A 287 -3.00 -6.17 2.42
C LEU A 287 -2.20 -7.48 2.43
N ARG A 288 -2.88 -8.63 2.49
CA ARG A 288 -2.24 -9.96 2.49
C ARG A 288 -1.38 -10.17 1.24
N SER A 289 -1.90 -9.80 0.08
CA SER A 289 -1.15 -9.85 -1.18
C SER A 289 0.06 -8.92 -1.18
N TYR A 290 -0.06 -7.69 -0.68
CA TYR A 290 1.07 -6.75 -0.61
C TYR A 290 2.17 -7.27 0.34
N ALA A 291 1.77 -7.87 1.47
CA ALA A 291 2.72 -8.48 2.40
C ALA A 291 3.52 -9.61 1.73
N ARG A 292 2.85 -10.53 1.02
CA ARG A 292 3.52 -11.61 0.28
C ARG A 292 4.38 -11.08 -0.89
N ALA A 293 3.87 -10.12 -1.66
CA ALA A 293 4.62 -9.49 -2.75
C ALA A 293 5.91 -8.82 -2.23
N THR A 294 5.83 -8.12 -1.10
CA THR A 294 6.99 -7.51 -0.45
C THR A 294 8.01 -8.57 -0.07
N LEU A 295 7.58 -9.66 0.58
CA LEU A 295 8.48 -10.77 0.94
C LEU A 295 9.17 -11.39 -0.27
N LEU A 296 8.41 -11.67 -1.33
CA LEU A 296 8.95 -12.19 -2.59
C LEU A 296 9.99 -11.24 -3.21
N ASN A 297 9.72 -9.93 -3.20
CA ASN A 297 10.64 -8.93 -3.74
C ASN A 297 11.93 -8.81 -2.93
N VAL A 298 11.88 -8.94 -1.59
CA VAL A 298 13.05 -8.72 -0.72
C VAL A 298 13.88 -9.98 -0.49
N LEU A 299 13.27 -11.17 -0.49
CA LEU A 299 13.95 -12.45 -0.24
C LEU A 299 14.57 -13.05 -1.51
N CYS A 300 14.34 -12.40 -2.64
CA CYS A 300 14.92 -12.82 -3.89
C CYS A 300 16.44 -12.61 -3.87
N ASN A 301 17.19 -13.71 -3.96
CA ASN A 301 18.65 -13.66 -4.01
C ASN A 301 19.10 -13.17 -5.39
N GLU A 302 19.53 -11.90 -5.48
CA GLU A 302 20.41 -11.49 -6.57
C GLU A 302 21.81 -12.08 -6.24
N GLU A 303 22.08 -13.32 -6.65
CA GLU A 303 23.45 -13.82 -6.71
C GLU A 303 24.17 -13.02 -7.80
N GLY A 304 24.83 -11.93 -7.42
CA GLY A 304 25.46 -11.03 -8.38
C GLY A 304 26.11 -9.80 -7.76
N ASP A 305 26.78 -9.94 -6.62
CA ASP A 305 27.80 -8.97 -6.20
C ASP A 305 29.13 -9.70 -6.08
N SER A 306 29.62 -10.22 -7.21
CA SER A 306 31.01 -10.62 -7.34
C SER A 306 31.81 -9.40 -7.75
N ASP A 307 32.53 -8.83 -6.79
CA ASP A 307 33.75 -8.05 -7.03
C ASP A 307 34.55 -8.72 -8.15
N SER A 308 34.58 -8.09 -9.32
CA SER A 308 35.33 -8.58 -10.47
C SER A 308 36.80 -8.21 -10.31
N GLN A 309 37.48 -8.80 -9.33
CA GLN A 309 38.91 -9.04 -9.44
C GLN A 309 39.14 -10.21 -10.39
N LYS A 310 39.71 -9.87 -11.55
CA LYS A 310 40.18 -10.80 -12.58
C LYS A 310 40.98 -11.94 -11.96
N SER A 311 40.56 -13.17 -12.20
CA SER A 311 41.48 -14.31 -12.26
C SER A 311 41.16 -15.16 -13.48
N ASN A 312 42.18 -15.33 -14.34
CA ASN A 312 42.15 -16.21 -15.50
C ASN A 312 42.15 -17.66 -15.02
N GLY A 313 41.23 -18.49 -15.52
CA GLY A 313 41.26 -19.93 -15.33
C GLY A 313 40.28 -20.63 -16.24
N SER A 314 40.80 -21.42 -17.19
CA SER A 314 40.07 -22.31 -18.08
C SER A 314 39.39 -23.43 -17.28
N GLY A 315 38.11 -23.70 -17.57
CA GLY A 315 37.39 -24.86 -17.04
C GLY A 315 35.90 -24.77 -17.34
N THR A 316 35.38 -25.72 -18.13
CA THR A 316 33.97 -25.90 -18.47
C THR A 316 33.08 -25.94 -17.22
N ALA A 317 32.18 -24.95 -17.09
CA ALA A 317 31.12 -24.95 -16.08
C ALA A 317 29.81 -24.44 -16.70
N THR A 318 28.79 -25.26 -16.48
CA THR A 318 27.34 -25.13 -16.71
C THR A 318 26.78 -23.72 -16.87
N ILE A 319 25.86 -23.60 -17.84
CA ILE A 319 25.01 -22.42 -18.08
C ILE A 319 24.25 -22.09 -16.79
N ASN A 320 24.76 -21.14 -16.01
CA ASN A 320 23.96 -20.41 -15.04
C ASN A 320 23.18 -19.38 -15.86
N GLU A 321 21.97 -19.75 -16.31
CA GLU A 321 21.01 -18.74 -16.75
C GLU A 321 20.82 -17.79 -15.56
N ASN A 322 21.18 -16.51 -15.75
CA ASN A 322 20.93 -15.45 -14.79
C ASN A 322 19.44 -15.48 -14.41
N ARG A 323 19.11 -16.09 -13.27
CA ARG A 323 17.73 -16.26 -12.82
C ARG A 323 17.19 -14.87 -12.48
N VAL A 324 16.45 -14.28 -13.41
CA VAL A 324 15.87 -12.95 -13.20
C VAL A 324 14.89 -13.05 -12.05
N CYS A 325 15.18 -12.27 -11.01
CA CYS A 325 14.32 -12.20 -9.85
C CYS A 325 12.93 -11.64 -10.23
N PRO A 326 11.81 -12.34 -9.95
CA PRO A 326 10.48 -11.79 -10.17
C PRO A 326 10.25 -10.58 -9.26
N ARG A 327 9.69 -9.52 -9.84
CA ARG A 327 9.33 -8.27 -9.17
C ARG A 327 7.83 -8.04 -9.25
N TYR A 328 7.17 -8.15 -8.10
CA TYR A 328 5.73 -7.96 -7.97
C TYR A 328 5.42 -6.50 -7.63
N ASP A 329 4.74 -5.83 -8.56
CA ASP A 329 4.35 -4.42 -8.47
C ASP A 329 3.01 -4.22 -7.74
N ASP A 330 2.66 -2.99 -7.35
CA ASP A 330 1.45 -2.71 -6.57
C ASP A 330 0.12 -2.91 -7.31
N LEU A 331 0.21 -3.12 -8.62
CA LEU A 331 -0.90 -3.42 -9.53
C LEU A 331 -1.19 -4.92 -9.65
N ILE A 332 -0.27 -5.79 -9.21
CA ILE A 332 -0.42 -7.25 -9.28
C ILE A 332 -0.82 -7.76 -7.90
N PHE A 333 -2.00 -8.37 -7.80
CA PHE A 333 -2.44 -9.03 -6.58
C PHE A 333 -2.29 -10.54 -6.70
N LEU A 334 -1.66 -11.12 -5.68
CA LEU A 334 -1.51 -12.56 -5.48
C LEU A 334 -2.78 -13.06 -4.79
N ILE A 335 -3.43 -14.03 -5.40
CA ILE A 335 -4.58 -14.72 -4.83
C ILE A 335 -4.05 -15.88 -3.98
N ASN A 336 -4.64 -16.03 -2.79
CA ASN A 336 -4.23 -17.01 -1.78
C ASN A 336 -2.72 -16.95 -1.45
N PRO A 337 -2.21 -15.80 -0.97
CA PRO A 337 -0.79 -15.60 -0.63
C PRO A 337 -0.22 -16.56 0.44
N GLU A 338 -1.07 -17.32 1.13
CA GLU A 338 -0.71 -18.39 2.07
C GLU A 338 -0.23 -19.68 1.40
N SER A 339 -0.49 -19.85 0.11
CA SER A 339 -0.21 -21.09 -0.60
C SER A 339 1.30 -21.37 -0.67
N SER A 340 1.70 -22.65 -0.59
CA SER A 340 3.10 -23.06 -0.55
C SER A 340 3.91 -22.62 -1.77
N HIS A 341 3.29 -22.51 -2.94
CA HIS A 341 3.93 -22.05 -4.18
C HIS A 341 4.31 -20.56 -4.17
N TRP A 342 3.83 -19.78 -3.19
CA TRP A 342 4.26 -18.40 -2.96
C TRP A 342 5.36 -18.29 -1.90
N GLN A 343 5.68 -19.37 -1.19
CA GLN A 343 6.71 -19.34 -0.17
C GLN A 343 8.08 -19.25 -0.86
N CYS A 344 8.92 -18.34 -0.39
CA CYS A 344 10.31 -18.32 -0.81
C CYS A 344 11.00 -19.60 -0.33
N PRO A 345 11.83 -20.27 -1.15
CA PRO A 345 12.60 -21.41 -0.69
C PRO A 345 13.37 -21.02 0.58
N GLU A 346 13.14 -21.76 1.67
CA GLU A 346 13.84 -21.51 2.93
C GLU A 346 15.35 -21.60 2.71
N LYS A 347 16.09 -20.66 3.29
CA LYS A 347 17.55 -20.76 3.37
C LYS A 347 17.91 -22.04 4.09
N LEU A 348 18.56 -22.97 3.39
CA LEU A 348 19.37 -24.03 4.00
C LEU A 348 20.49 -23.36 4.82
N GLY A 349 20.25 -23.08 6.11
CA GLY A 349 21.23 -22.32 6.89
C GLY A 349 20.83 -21.82 8.27
N SER A 350 20.17 -22.63 9.10
CA SER A 350 20.32 -22.51 10.56
C SER A 350 19.94 -23.78 11.31
N ARG A 351 20.57 -24.90 10.95
CA ARG A 351 20.66 -26.05 11.86
C ARG A 351 21.83 -25.80 12.80
N ASN A 352 21.62 -24.94 13.80
CA ASN A 352 22.61 -24.77 14.86
C ASN A 352 22.72 -26.09 15.63
N SER A 353 23.86 -26.74 15.45
CA SER A 353 24.30 -27.86 16.26
C SER A 353 24.29 -27.46 17.74
N LYS A 354 23.37 -28.03 18.51
CA LYS A 354 23.65 -28.34 19.91
C LYS A 354 23.93 -29.84 20.00
N LYS A 355 25.11 -30.23 19.54
CA LYS A 355 25.83 -31.32 20.22
C LYS A 355 26.44 -30.68 21.45
N ASN A 356 25.88 -30.95 22.61
CA ASN A 356 26.64 -31.01 23.84
C ASN A 356 26.11 -32.18 24.67
N SER A 357 27.05 -33.08 24.90
CA SER A 357 27.04 -34.26 25.76
C SER A 357 26.55 -33.97 27.17
N THR A 358 25.67 -34.85 27.68
CA THR A 358 25.76 -35.39 29.05
C THR A 358 25.31 -36.84 29.00
N ALA A 359 26.09 -37.70 29.64
CA ALA A 359 25.94 -39.15 29.66
C ALA A 359 25.10 -39.60 30.86
N ALA A 360 24.44 -40.76 30.66
CA ALA A 360 23.85 -41.71 31.61
C ALA A 360 22.65 -41.24 32.45
N ASP A 361 21.47 -41.84 32.22
CA ASP A 361 21.01 -43.01 33.00
C ASP A 361 19.78 -43.70 32.33
N ASP A 362 19.54 -44.95 32.74
CA ASP A 362 18.69 -46.02 32.20
C ASP A 362 17.21 -45.75 31.82
N GLY A 363 16.68 -46.58 30.89
CA GLY A 363 15.23 -46.82 30.79
C GLY A 363 14.70 -47.26 29.42
N ASP A 364 14.62 -48.57 29.22
CA ASP A 364 13.98 -49.30 28.11
C ASP A 364 12.50 -48.91 27.87
N SER A 365 12.10 -48.67 26.60
CA SER A 365 10.79 -49.04 26.04
C SER A 365 10.63 -48.55 24.58
N SER A 366 10.24 -49.48 23.73
CA SER A 366 9.94 -49.35 22.30
C SER A 366 8.87 -48.32 21.96
N SER A 367 9.11 -47.48 20.95
CA SER A 367 8.06 -47.06 20.03
C SER A 367 8.64 -46.75 18.65
N SER A 368 8.31 -47.60 17.69
CA SER A 368 8.45 -47.36 16.25
C SER A 368 7.61 -46.16 15.84
N GLY A 369 8.25 -45.00 15.71
CA GLY A 369 7.67 -43.80 15.11
C GLY A 369 8.31 -43.58 13.74
N GLU A 370 7.51 -43.74 12.69
CA GLU A 370 7.89 -43.37 11.32
C GLU A 370 8.28 -41.89 11.29
N VAL A 371 9.56 -41.64 11.00
CA VAL A 371 10.07 -40.30 10.75
C VAL A 371 9.57 -39.89 9.36
N PHE A 372 8.47 -39.12 9.31
CA PHE A 372 8.11 -38.38 8.11
C PHE A 372 9.14 -37.25 7.90
N GLU A 373 10.24 -37.57 7.22
CA GLU A 373 11.07 -36.57 6.55
C GLU A 373 10.27 -35.99 5.37
N SER A 374 9.50 -34.92 5.59
CA SER A 374 8.93 -34.15 4.49
C SER A 374 9.98 -33.21 3.90
N ASN A 375 10.92 -33.76 3.12
CA ASN A 375 11.66 -32.99 2.14
C ASN A 375 10.72 -32.70 0.97
N SER A 376 9.83 -31.70 1.10
CA SER A 376 9.11 -31.18 -0.05
C SER A 376 10.00 -30.19 -0.78
N GLU A 377 10.82 -30.69 -1.70
CA GLU A 377 11.27 -29.84 -2.82
C GLU A 377 9.99 -29.34 -3.51
N SER A 378 9.66 -28.07 -3.32
CA SER A 378 8.45 -27.49 -3.92
C SER A 378 8.65 -27.49 -5.44
N GLU A 379 7.95 -28.39 -6.14
CA GLU A 379 7.92 -28.36 -7.61
C GLU A 379 7.48 -26.96 -8.08
N PRO A 380 8.11 -26.42 -9.13
CA PRO A 380 7.74 -25.11 -9.64
C PRO A 380 6.27 -25.12 -10.07
N PRO A 381 5.49 -24.06 -9.77
CA PRO A 381 4.07 -24.05 -10.07
C PRO A 381 3.85 -24.19 -11.59
N PRO A 382 2.92 -25.06 -12.03
CA PRO A 382 2.84 -25.48 -13.43
C PRO A 382 2.20 -24.44 -14.35
N ILE A 383 1.45 -23.47 -13.82
CA ILE A 383 0.66 -22.53 -14.61
C ILE A 383 0.38 -21.22 -13.86
N ASP A 384 0.30 -20.12 -14.62
CA ASP A 384 -0.20 -18.82 -14.17
C ASP A 384 -1.61 -18.56 -14.70
N VAL A 385 -2.53 -18.16 -13.82
CA VAL A 385 -3.87 -17.72 -14.21
C VAL A 385 -4.07 -16.26 -13.80
N ILE A 386 -4.39 -15.41 -14.79
CA ILE A 386 -4.38 -13.95 -14.63
C ILE A 386 -5.76 -13.38 -14.90
N PHE A 387 -6.33 -12.76 -13.88
CA PHE A 387 -7.66 -12.18 -13.89
C PHE A 387 -7.62 -10.67 -14.21
N VAL A 388 -8.25 -10.30 -15.33
CA VAL A 388 -8.25 -8.92 -15.87
C VAL A 388 -9.69 -8.37 -15.93
N HIS A 389 -9.98 -7.36 -15.10
CA HIS A 389 -11.34 -6.84 -14.90
C HIS A 389 -11.82 -5.87 -16.00
N GLY A 390 -13.10 -5.50 -15.99
CA GLY A 390 -13.67 -4.53 -16.94
C GLY A 390 -13.74 -3.09 -16.40
N LEU A 391 -14.39 -2.20 -17.14
CA LEU A 391 -14.76 -0.85 -16.68
C LEU A 391 -15.61 -0.90 -15.40
N ARG A 392 -15.35 0.01 -14.45
CA ARG A 392 -16.00 0.06 -13.11
C ARG A 392 -15.83 -1.23 -12.28
N GLY A 393 -14.98 -2.14 -12.75
CA GLY A 393 -14.58 -3.34 -12.07
C GLY A 393 -13.49 -3.08 -11.03
N GLY A 394 -12.97 -4.16 -10.48
CA GLY A 394 -11.77 -4.09 -9.64
C GLY A 394 -11.17 -5.48 -9.47
N PRO A 395 -9.90 -5.55 -9.05
CA PRO A 395 -9.12 -6.79 -8.97
C PRO A 395 -9.86 -7.90 -8.22
N PHE A 396 -10.52 -7.59 -7.10
CA PHE A 396 -11.30 -8.59 -6.36
C PHE A 396 -12.80 -8.48 -6.66
N LYS A 397 -13.30 -7.25 -6.82
CA LYS A 397 -14.74 -6.97 -6.96
C LYS A 397 -15.37 -7.67 -8.17
N SER A 398 -14.67 -7.72 -9.29
CA SER A 398 -15.22 -8.27 -10.54
C SER A 398 -15.44 -9.77 -10.51
N TRP A 399 -14.81 -10.48 -9.58
CA TRP A 399 -14.86 -11.94 -9.48
C TRP A 399 -15.55 -12.41 -8.19
N ARG A 400 -16.36 -11.55 -7.58
CA ARG A 400 -17.21 -11.92 -6.45
C ARG A 400 -18.62 -12.24 -6.93
N ILE A 401 -19.20 -13.27 -6.33
CA ILE A 401 -20.60 -13.62 -6.48
C ILE A 401 -21.37 -12.93 -5.36
N SER A 402 -22.37 -12.11 -5.70
CA SER A 402 -23.25 -11.50 -4.69
C SER A 402 -24.13 -12.57 -4.06
N GLU A 403 -24.15 -12.65 -2.74
CA GLU A 403 -25.08 -13.52 -1.99
C GLU A 403 -26.53 -13.02 -2.07
N ASP A 404 -26.73 -11.70 -2.25
CA ASP A 404 -28.07 -11.11 -2.40
C ASP A 404 -28.32 -10.68 -3.85
N LYS A 405 -29.24 -11.39 -4.52
CA LYS A 405 -29.70 -11.11 -5.89
C LYS A 405 -30.75 -9.99 -5.95
N SER A 406 -31.24 -9.49 -4.81
CA SER A 406 -32.24 -8.42 -4.76
C SER A 406 -31.63 -7.02 -4.95
N SER A 407 -30.36 -6.83 -4.59
CA SER A 407 -29.61 -5.58 -4.76
C SER A 407 -29.40 -5.15 -6.22
N THR A 408 -29.62 -6.05 -7.19
CA THR A 408 -29.46 -5.76 -8.62
C THR A 408 -30.66 -5.06 -9.28
N LYS A 409 -31.71 -4.70 -8.53
CA LYS A 409 -32.94 -4.05 -9.06
C LYS A 409 -33.00 -2.52 -8.95
N SER A 410 -31.92 -1.82 -8.59
CA SER A 410 -31.91 -0.34 -8.61
C SER A 410 -31.08 0.19 -9.77
N GLY A 411 -31.78 0.75 -10.77
CA GLY A 411 -31.18 1.51 -11.86
C GLY A 411 -30.63 2.84 -11.34
N LEU A 412 -29.40 2.82 -10.80
CA LEU A 412 -28.43 3.93 -10.68
C LEU A 412 -27.21 3.38 -9.92
N VAL A 413 -26.28 2.81 -10.70
CA VAL A 413 -25.14 1.95 -10.29
C VAL A 413 -23.98 2.73 -9.61
N GLU A 414 -24.27 3.77 -8.83
CA GLU A 414 -23.23 4.58 -8.16
C GLU A 414 -23.27 4.50 -6.63
N LYS A 415 -24.28 3.87 -6.02
CA LYS A 415 -24.36 3.76 -4.55
C LYS A 415 -24.35 2.33 -3.98
N ILE A 416 -24.23 1.30 -4.81
CA ILE A 416 -24.11 -0.10 -4.35
C ILE A 416 -22.65 -0.45 -3.92
N ASP A 417 -21.70 0.46 -4.14
CA ASP A 417 -20.30 0.11 -4.39
C ASP A 417 -19.30 0.20 -3.23
N GLN A 418 -19.73 0.39 -1.98
CA GLN A 418 -18.79 0.35 -0.83
C GLN A 418 -18.99 -0.82 0.14
N GLU A 419 -20.15 -1.49 0.12
CA GLU A 419 -20.45 -2.58 1.05
C GLU A 419 -20.91 -3.88 0.36
N ALA A 420 -21.68 -3.82 -0.73
CA ALA A 420 -22.15 -5.04 -1.40
C ALA A 420 -21.00 -5.84 -2.06
N GLY A 421 -19.98 -5.17 -2.59
CA GLY A 421 -18.77 -5.83 -3.14
C GLY A 421 -17.81 -6.41 -2.09
N LYS A 422 -18.14 -6.34 -0.79
CA LYS A 422 -17.36 -6.95 0.31
C LYS A 422 -17.95 -8.26 0.80
N ARG A 423 -19.21 -8.56 0.48
CA ARG A 423 -19.91 -9.78 0.90
C ARG A 423 -20.09 -10.70 -0.30
N GLY A 424 -19.85 -11.99 -0.12
CA GLY A 424 -19.94 -13.00 -1.16
C GLY A 424 -18.61 -13.60 -1.61
N THR A 425 -18.71 -14.85 -2.06
CA THR A 425 -17.61 -15.72 -2.46
C THR A 425 -16.75 -15.11 -3.56
N PHE A 426 -15.45 -15.00 -3.30
CA PHE A 426 -14.46 -14.66 -4.32
C PHE A 426 -14.00 -15.96 -4.97
N TRP A 427 -14.73 -16.38 -6.00
CA TRP A 427 -14.58 -17.71 -6.59
C TRP A 427 -13.16 -18.05 -7.10
N PRO A 428 -12.31 -17.10 -7.57
CA PRO A 428 -10.93 -17.45 -7.92
C PRO A 428 -10.12 -17.93 -6.73
N GLY A 429 -10.32 -17.33 -5.55
CA GLY A 429 -9.60 -17.69 -4.33
C GLY A 429 -10.24 -18.86 -3.58
N GLU A 430 -11.50 -19.17 -3.82
CA GLU A 430 -12.21 -20.23 -3.09
C GLU A 430 -12.41 -21.52 -3.90
N TRP A 431 -12.87 -21.41 -5.16
CA TRP A 431 -13.23 -22.58 -5.98
C TRP A 431 -12.09 -22.96 -6.92
N LEU A 432 -11.57 -22.00 -7.69
CA LEU A 432 -10.52 -22.29 -8.66
C LEU A 432 -9.22 -22.74 -7.98
N SER A 433 -8.90 -22.15 -6.83
CA SER A 433 -7.75 -22.54 -6.02
C SER A 433 -7.87 -23.95 -5.43
N ALA A 434 -9.10 -24.43 -5.18
CA ALA A 434 -9.33 -25.80 -4.71
C ALA A 434 -9.16 -26.81 -5.86
N ASP A 435 -9.63 -26.46 -7.06
CA ASP A 435 -9.47 -27.29 -8.26
C ASP A 435 -8.02 -27.30 -8.77
N PHE A 436 -7.29 -26.18 -8.62
CA PHE A 436 -5.91 -25.99 -9.08
C PHE A 436 -4.99 -25.45 -7.96
N PRO A 437 -4.68 -26.25 -6.92
CA PRO A 437 -3.97 -25.79 -5.73
C PRO A 437 -2.50 -25.38 -5.99
N HIS A 438 -1.91 -25.85 -7.09
CA HIS A 438 -0.54 -25.51 -7.48
C HIS A 438 -0.46 -24.36 -8.49
N ALA A 439 -1.59 -23.85 -9.01
CA ALA A 439 -1.60 -22.74 -9.94
C ALA A 439 -1.30 -21.41 -9.23
N ARG A 440 -0.46 -20.58 -9.82
CA ARG A 440 -0.31 -19.18 -9.37
C ARG A 440 -1.47 -18.37 -9.89
N LEU A 441 -2.30 -17.88 -8.97
CA LEU A 441 -3.47 -17.10 -9.31
C LEU A 441 -3.19 -15.61 -9.07
N PHE A 442 -3.41 -14.78 -10.10
CA PHE A 442 -3.16 -13.34 -10.07
C PHE A 442 -4.41 -12.55 -10.44
N THR A 443 -4.60 -11.37 -9.85
CA THR A 443 -5.56 -10.40 -10.39
C THR A 443 -4.95 -9.00 -10.49
N LEU A 444 -5.26 -8.31 -11.59
CA LEU A 444 -4.64 -7.03 -11.93
C LEU A 444 -5.52 -5.85 -11.52
N LYS A 445 -4.88 -4.76 -11.13
CA LYS A 445 -5.50 -3.47 -10.90
C LYS A 445 -4.99 -2.46 -11.91
N TYR A 446 -5.92 -1.70 -12.47
CA TYR A 446 -5.60 -0.53 -13.28
C TYR A 446 -6.78 0.45 -13.25
N LYS A 447 -6.54 1.71 -13.59
CA LYS A 447 -7.60 2.73 -13.60
C LYS A 447 -8.54 2.48 -14.78
N THR A 448 -9.85 2.43 -14.49
CA THR A 448 -10.90 2.20 -15.49
C THR A 448 -12.02 3.23 -15.34
N ASN A 449 -11.79 4.46 -15.78
CA ASN A 449 -12.80 5.53 -15.65
C ASN A 449 -13.68 5.63 -16.89
N LEU A 450 -14.99 5.84 -16.70
CA LEU A 450 -15.98 5.89 -17.77
C LEU A 450 -16.07 7.26 -18.48
N THR A 451 -15.78 8.35 -17.77
CA THR A 451 -15.96 9.72 -18.27
C THR A 451 -14.77 10.60 -17.90
N ARG A 452 -14.53 11.65 -18.69
CA ARG A 452 -13.46 12.64 -18.42
C ARG A 452 -13.66 13.38 -17.09
N TRP A 453 -14.90 13.46 -16.58
CA TRP A 453 -15.23 14.13 -15.32
C TRP A 453 -14.93 13.23 -14.10
N SER A 454 -15.03 11.90 -14.23
CA SER A 454 -14.63 10.95 -13.20
C SER A 454 -13.11 10.75 -13.09
N GLY A 455 -12.32 11.59 -13.78
CA GLY A 455 -10.85 11.51 -13.90
C GLY A 455 -10.43 10.90 -15.23
N ALA A 456 -9.29 11.35 -15.77
CA ALA A 456 -8.74 10.80 -17.02
C ALA A 456 -8.36 9.31 -16.84
N SER A 457 -8.86 8.45 -17.73
CA SER A 457 -8.35 7.08 -17.89
C SER A 457 -7.24 7.11 -18.93
N LEU A 458 -6.18 6.33 -18.72
CA LEU A 458 -5.17 6.11 -19.75
C LEU A 458 -5.81 5.42 -20.97
N PRO A 459 -5.37 5.73 -22.21
CA PRO A 459 -5.78 5.00 -23.40
C PRO A 459 -5.52 3.50 -23.27
N LEU A 460 -6.29 2.67 -24.01
CA LEU A 460 -6.18 1.21 -23.94
C LEU A 460 -4.75 0.71 -24.16
N GLN A 461 -4.03 1.30 -25.13
CA GLN A 461 -2.65 0.98 -25.43
C GLN A 461 -1.71 1.25 -24.24
N GLU A 462 -1.89 2.37 -23.54
CA GLU A 462 -1.04 2.74 -22.41
C GLU A 462 -1.31 1.85 -21.19
N VAL A 463 -2.59 1.54 -20.92
CA VAL A 463 -2.94 0.54 -19.89
C VAL A 463 -2.31 -0.81 -20.21
N SER A 464 -2.37 -1.23 -21.47
CA SER A 464 -1.85 -2.53 -21.90
C SER A 464 -0.32 -2.59 -21.81
N SER A 465 0.38 -1.53 -22.24
CA SER A 465 1.83 -1.37 -22.10
C SER A 465 2.28 -1.42 -20.65
N MET A 466 1.64 -0.62 -19.79
CA MET A 466 1.94 -0.59 -18.36
C MET A 466 1.75 -1.98 -17.74
N LEU A 467 0.64 -2.66 -18.02
CA LEU A 467 0.41 -4.01 -17.49
C LEU A 467 1.40 -5.03 -18.06
N LEU A 468 1.75 -4.94 -19.34
CA LEU A 468 2.75 -5.81 -19.98
C LEU A 468 4.09 -5.75 -19.24
N GLU A 469 4.60 -4.53 -19.02
CA GLU A 469 5.84 -4.30 -18.28
C GLU A 469 5.80 -4.92 -16.88
N LYS A 470 4.69 -4.74 -16.14
CA LYS A 470 4.54 -5.30 -14.79
C LYS A 470 4.45 -6.83 -14.80
N LEU A 471 3.75 -7.42 -15.76
CA LEU A 471 3.63 -8.89 -15.86
C LEU A 471 4.99 -9.52 -16.17
N VAL A 472 5.72 -8.99 -17.16
CA VAL A 472 7.05 -9.49 -17.50
C VAL A 472 8.00 -9.35 -16.32
N ALA A 473 7.98 -8.21 -15.61
CA ALA A 473 8.78 -8.01 -14.41
C ALA A 473 8.48 -9.04 -13.30
N ALA A 474 7.23 -9.52 -13.21
CA ALA A 474 6.81 -10.54 -12.26
C ALA A 474 7.11 -11.99 -12.70
N ASP A 475 7.92 -12.16 -13.75
CA ASP A 475 8.23 -13.45 -14.38
C ASP A 475 6.97 -14.22 -14.82
N ILE A 476 6.01 -13.49 -15.40
CA ILE A 476 4.84 -14.07 -16.04
C ILE A 476 5.16 -14.27 -17.52
N GLY A 477 4.92 -15.50 -18.00
CA GLY A 477 5.31 -15.93 -19.34
C GLY A 477 6.53 -16.86 -19.34
N SER A 478 7.17 -17.12 -18.20
CA SER A 478 8.20 -18.19 -18.08
C SER A 478 7.60 -19.60 -17.96
N ARG A 479 6.27 -19.68 -17.78
CA ARG A 479 5.47 -20.90 -17.72
C ARG A 479 4.13 -20.67 -18.43
N PRO A 480 3.34 -21.72 -18.69
CA PRO A 480 2.02 -21.56 -19.31
C PRO A 480 1.16 -20.51 -18.61
N VAL A 481 0.50 -19.66 -19.38
CA VAL A 481 -0.34 -18.55 -18.93
C VAL A 481 -1.75 -18.69 -19.49
N VAL A 482 -2.74 -18.54 -18.62
CA VAL A 482 -4.15 -18.39 -18.99
C VAL A 482 -4.69 -17.05 -18.51
N PHE A 483 -5.23 -16.25 -19.43
CA PHE A 483 -5.92 -15.01 -19.08
C PHE A 483 -7.42 -15.25 -18.91
N VAL A 484 -7.99 -14.80 -17.79
CA VAL A 484 -9.43 -14.76 -17.56
C VAL A 484 -9.87 -13.30 -17.54
N THR A 485 -10.72 -12.92 -18.49
CA THR A 485 -11.01 -11.51 -18.77
C THR A 485 -12.50 -11.22 -18.70
N HIS A 486 -12.84 -10.00 -18.28
CA HIS A 486 -14.22 -9.50 -18.28
C HIS A 486 -14.35 -8.16 -19.01
N SER A 487 -15.32 -8.05 -19.91
CA SER A 487 -15.66 -6.82 -20.64
C SER A 487 -14.42 -6.16 -21.27
N MET A 488 -14.14 -4.89 -20.98
CA MET A 488 -12.95 -4.17 -21.48
C MET A 488 -11.63 -4.88 -21.17
N GLY A 489 -11.55 -5.69 -20.11
CA GLY A 489 -10.34 -6.44 -19.77
C GLY A 489 -9.89 -7.40 -20.89
N GLY A 490 -10.82 -7.91 -21.70
CA GLY A 490 -10.48 -8.74 -22.85
C GLY A 490 -9.80 -7.94 -23.96
N LEU A 491 -10.19 -6.68 -24.16
CA LEU A 491 -9.51 -5.77 -25.10
C LEU A 491 -8.11 -5.40 -24.61
N VAL A 492 -7.95 -5.21 -23.28
CA VAL A 492 -6.65 -4.97 -22.66
C VAL A 492 -5.71 -6.15 -22.93
N VAL A 493 -6.15 -7.39 -22.71
CA VAL A 493 -5.32 -8.58 -22.97
C VAL A 493 -4.98 -8.73 -24.45
N LYS A 494 -5.93 -8.47 -25.37
CA LYS A 494 -5.64 -8.50 -26.81
C LYS A 494 -4.56 -7.50 -27.20
N GLN A 495 -4.69 -6.25 -26.75
CA GLN A 495 -3.71 -5.21 -27.03
C GLN A 495 -2.35 -5.52 -26.38
N LEU A 496 -2.36 -6.06 -25.16
CA LEU A 496 -1.17 -6.49 -24.43
C LEU A 496 -0.41 -7.58 -25.18
N LEU A 497 -1.09 -8.63 -25.65
CA LEU A 497 -0.44 -9.71 -26.41
C LEU A 497 0.03 -9.25 -27.80
N HIS A 498 -0.72 -8.35 -28.44
CA HIS A 498 -0.29 -7.72 -29.69
C HIS A 498 1.00 -6.92 -29.50
N GLN A 499 1.06 -6.11 -28.45
CA GLN A 499 2.25 -5.34 -28.09
C GLN A 499 3.43 -6.25 -27.69
N ALA A 500 3.18 -7.28 -26.89
CA ALA A 500 4.19 -8.27 -26.51
C ALA A 500 4.84 -8.91 -27.75
N LYS A 501 4.03 -9.26 -28.76
CA LYS A 501 4.53 -9.79 -30.03
C LYS A 501 5.34 -8.74 -30.81
N ALA A 502 4.89 -7.49 -30.85
CA ALA A 502 5.62 -6.41 -31.52
C ALA A 502 6.98 -6.10 -30.85
N GLU A 503 7.07 -6.28 -29.54
CA GLU A 503 8.27 -6.09 -28.73
C GLU A 503 9.16 -7.35 -28.63
N ASN A 504 8.81 -8.44 -29.34
CA ASN A 504 9.49 -9.74 -29.32
C ASN A 504 9.58 -10.37 -27.91
N LEU A 505 8.55 -10.17 -27.08
CA LEU A 505 8.39 -10.84 -25.79
C LEU A 505 7.81 -12.24 -25.99
N ASP A 506 8.54 -13.05 -26.74
CA ASP A 506 8.12 -14.37 -27.24
C ASP A 506 7.74 -15.34 -26.12
N ASN A 507 8.41 -15.25 -24.96
CA ASN A 507 8.08 -16.08 -23.79
C ASN A 507 6.61 -15.90 -23.37
N LEU A 508 6.15 -14.66 -23.21
CA LEU A 508 4.77 -14.39 -22.82
C LEU A 508 3.79 -14.83 -23.92
N VAL A 509 4.09 -14.54 -25.18
CA VAL A 509 3.21 -14.85 -26.31
C VAL A 509 3.09 -16.36 -26.51
N ASN A 510 4.21 -17.07 -26.57
CA ASN A 510 4.26 -18.52 -26.84
C ASN A 510 3.75 -19.35 -25.66
N ASN A 511 3.94 -18.89 -24.43
CA ASN A 511 3.40 -19.57 -23.24
C ASN A 511 1.96 -19.14 -22.91
N THR A 512 1.36 -18.19 -23.61
CA THR A 512 -0.07 -17.92 -23.46
C THR A 512 -0.87 -19.03 -24.14
N ILE A 513 -1.29 -20.03 -23.36
CA ILE A 513 -1.98 -21.23 -23.85
C ILE A 513 -3.50 -21.06 -23.91
N GLY A 514 -4.06 -19.99 -23.33
CA GLY A 514 -5.49 -19.74 -23.36
C GLY A 514 -5.92 -18.35 -22.92
N VAL A 515 -7.04 -17.88 -23.47
CA VAL A 515 -7.72 -16.65 -23.04
C VAL A 515 -9.23 -16.90 -22.96
N VAL A 516 -9.81 -16.65 -21.79
CA VAL A 516 -11.24 -16.74 -21.51
C VAL A 516 -11.85 -15.35 -21.53
N PHE A 517 -12.90 -15.15 -22.34
CA PHE A 517 -13.58 -13.87 -22.51
C PHE A 517 -15.01 -13.90 -21.95
N TYR A 518 -15.22 -13.23 -20.82
CA TYR A 518 -16.56 -12.96 -20.31
C TYR A 518 -17.08 -11.61 -20.83
N SER A 519 -18.09 -11.64 -21.71
CA SER A 519 -18.78 -10.44 -22.19
C SER A 519 -17.84 -9.39 -22.81
N CYS A 520 -16.76 -9.83 -23.47
CA CYS A 520 -15.79 -8.93 -24.11
C CYS A 520 -16.39 -8.33 -25.41
N PRO A 521 -16.43 -7.00 -25.57
CA PRO A 521 -16.92 -6.37 -26.79
C PRO A 521 -15.86 -6.42 -27.90
N HIS A 522 -15.62 -7.61 -28.46
CA HIS A 522 -14.54 -7.85 -29.44
C HIS A 522 -14.57 -6.94 -30.67
N PHE A 523 -15.75 -6.47 -31.07
CA PHE A 523 -15.99 -5.62 -32.23
C PHE A 523 -16.47 -4.22 -31.82
N GLY A 524 -16.20 -3.80 -30.58
CA GLY A 524 -16.79 -2.61 -29.99
C GLY A 524 -18.19 -2.86 -29.43
N SER A 525 -18.78 -1.83 -28.82
CA SER A 525 -20.10 -1.89 -28.20
C SER A 525 -20.99 -0.82 -28.80
N LYS A 526 -22.16 -1.21 -29.33
CA LYS A 526 -23.17 -0.26 -29.82
C LYS A 526 -23.65 0.72 -28.74
N LEU A 527 -23.46 0.38 -27.45
CA LEU A 527 -23.75 1.28 -26.32
C LEU A 527 -22.76 2.45 -26.22
N ALA A 528 -21.55 2.32 -26.78
CA ALA A 528 -20.58 3.40 -26.90
C ALA A 528 -20.99 4.42 -27.98
N ASP A 529 -21.73 3.96 -29.00
CA ASP A 529 -22.23 4.78 -30.11
C ASP A 529 -23.52 5.55 -29.76
N VAL A 530 -24.18 5.23 -28.65
CA VAL A 530 -25.37 5.95 -28.21
C VAL A 530 -24.91 7.29 -27.63
N PRO A 531 -25.17 8.43 -28.30
CA PRO A 531 -24.96 9.71 -27.65
C PRO A 531 -25.98 9.75 -26.52
N TRP A 532 -25.49 9.87 -25.29
CA TRP A 532 -26.23 10.08 -24.05
C TRP A 532 -27.03 11.39 -24.18
N ARG A 533 -28.10 11.37 -24.98
CA ARG A 533 -28.99 12.50 -25.23
C ARG A 533 -30.02 12.55 -24.11
N MET A 534 -29.58 13.04 -22.97
CA MET A 534 -30.35 13.96 -22.12
C MET A 534 -29.36 15.07 -21.77
N GLY A 535 -29.59 16.24 -22.34
CA GLY A 535 -28.68 17.38 -22.32
C GLY A 535 -28.50 17.93 -20.91
N LEU A 536 -27.44 17.49 -20.24
CA LEU A 536 -26.58 18.24 -19.33
C LEU A 536 -25.57 17.24 -18.79
N VAL A 537 -24.30 17.41 -19.17
CA VAL A 537 -23.11 16.80 -18.55
C VAL A 537 -22.92 15.30 -18.85
N LEU A 538 -21.86 14.91 -19.59
CA LEU A 538 -21.06 13.66 -19.48
C LEU A 538 -20.30 13.30 -20.79
N ARG A 539 -19.18 13.97 -21.14
CA ARG A 539 -18.33 13.52 -22.28
C ARG A 539 -17.69 12.14 -22.00
N PRO A 540 -17.75 11.16 -22.94
CA PRO A 540 -17.12 9.84 -22.81
C PRO A 540 -15.59 9.93 -22.65
N ALA A 541 -14.98 8.98 -21.95
CA ALA A 541 -13.52 8.86 -21.89
C ALA A 541 -12.93 8.40 -23.24
N PRO A 542 -11.66 8.77 -23.57
CA PRO A 542 -11.03 8.41 -24.85
C PRO A 542 -10.98 6.90 -25.13
N THR A 543 -11.02 6.07 -24.08
CA THR A 543 -11.03 4.61 -24.18
C THR A 543 -12.30 4.03 -24.81
N VAL A 544 -13.36 4.82 -24.93
CA VAL A 544 -14.69 4.37 -25.39
C VAL A 544 -15.00 4.84 -26.81
N SER A 545 -14.23 5.78 -27.37
CA SER A 545 -14.61 6.47 -28.62
C SER A 545 -13.87 6.05 -29.89
N ASP A 546 -12.87 5.17 -29.81
CA ASP A 546 -12.01 4.92 -30.96
C ASP A 546 -12.21 3.51 -31.54
N GLY A 547 -13.05 3.44 -32.57
CA GLY A 547 -13.05 2.42 -33.62
C GLY A 547 -13.42 3.10 -34.97
N PRO A 548 -13.04 2.55 -36.14
CA PRO A 548 -12.49 1.21 -36.40
C PRO A 548 -11.06 1.25 -36.97
N LEU A 549 -10.21 0.30 -36.60
CA LEU A 549 -9.07 -0.12 -37.42
C LEU A 549 -9.06 -1.65 -37.44
N PHE A 550 -8.91 -2.18 -38.66
CA PHE A 550 -9.06 -3.58 -39.07
C PHE A 550 -8.19 -4.57 -38.29
#